data_AF-A0A2S2NZW7-F1
#
_entry.id   AF-A0A2S2NZW7-F1
#
_cell.length_a   1.000
_cell.length_b   1.000
_cell.length_c   1.000
_cell.angle_alpha   90.00
_cell.angle_beta   90.00
_cell.angle_gamma   90.00
#
_symmetry.space_group_name_H-M   'P 1'
#
loop_
_entity.id
_entity.type
_entity.pdbx_description
1 polymer ?
#
loop_
_entity_poly.entity_id
_entity_poly.type
_entity_poly.pdbx_seq_one_letter_code
_entity_poly.pdbx_strand_id
1 'polypeptide(L)'
;TTALTLNKTTAEAKVISEIIQTQTLAVFIAGIQSDIRLILKATKVPTFEEAVFLAVEEEKLNEKPEYKTDTDFINTYVNRNKTEPVFVTWNGETDKKILNKLNLDYVLLNITTYDVHLDNNYVIR
;
A
#
# COMPACT_ATOMS: atom_id res chain seq x y z
N THR A 1 31.79 10.57 20.52
CA THR A 1 30.90 10.39 21.68
C THR A 1 31.55 9.40 22.61
N THR A 2 31.81 9.76 23.88
CA THR A 2 32.39 8.85 24.88
C THR A 2 31.30 7.93 25.40
N ALA A 3 31.39 6.63 25.13
CA ALA A 3 30.46 5.63 25.63
C ALA A 3 30.89 5.18 27.03
N LEU A 4 30.01 5.31 28.01
CA LEU A 4 30.20 4.83 29.37
C LEU A 4 29.02 3.92 29.72
N THR A 5 29.32 2.70 30.15
CA THR A 5 28.32 1.71 30.57
C THR A 5 28.68 1.27 31.97
N LEU A 6 27.68 1.21 32.86
CA LEU A 6 27.91 0.91 34.28
C LEU A 6 28.66 -0.41 34.43
N ASN A 7 29.74 -0.41 35.24
CA ASN A 7 30.59 -1.57 35.52
C ASN A 7 31.25 -2.19 34.27
N LYS A 8 31.51 -1.40 33.23
CA LYS A 8 32.23 -1.84 32.02
C LYS A 8 33.46 -0.99 31.76
N THR A 9 34.49 -1.63 31.23
CA THR A 9 35.67 -0.92 30.74
C THR A 9 35.30 -0.05 29.54
N THR A 10 36.09 0.97 29.24
CA THR A 10 35.85 1.87 28.11
C THR A 10 35.77 1.12 26.76
N ALA A 11 36.55 0.04 26.60
CA ALA A 11 36.51 -0.79 25.41
C ALA A 11 35.18 -1.54 25.28
N GLU A 12 34.72 -2.19 26.36
CA GLU A 12 33.45 -2.90 26.40
C GLU A 12 32.27 -1.93 26.23
N ALA A 13 32.30 -0.77 26.89
CA ALA A 13 31.26 0.25 26.78
C ALA A 13 31.14 0.78 25.34
N LYS A 14 32.26 0.92 24.63
CA LYS A 14 32.26 1.30 23.21
C LYS A 14 31.59 0.24 22.34
N VAL A 15 31.94 -1.04 22.51
CA VAL A 15 31.32 -2.15 21.78
C VAL A 15 29.81 -2.22 22.05
N ILE A 16 29.41 -2.09 23.31
CA ILE A 16 27.99 -2.06 23.70
C ILE A 16 27.25 -0.89 23.03
N SER A 17 27.84 0.30 23.03
CA SER A 17 27.27 1.48 22.36
C SER A 17 27.09 1.26 20.86
N GLU A 18 28.07 0.68 20.18
CA GLU A 18 28.00 0.40 18.73
C GLU A 18 26.89 -0.61 18.40
N ILE A 19 26.76 -1.66 19.22
CA ILE A 19 25.68 -2.66 19.07
C ILE A 19 24.31 -2.01 19.29
N ILE A 20 24.15 -1.24 20.38
CA ILE A 20 22.88 -0.56 20.69
C ILE A 20 22.51 0.41 19.58
N GLN A 21 23.46 1.20 19.06
CA GLN A 21 23.21 2.11 17.95
C GLN A 21 22.74 1.36 16.70
N THR A 22 23.39 0.24 16.38
CA THR A 22 23.04 -0.58 15.22
C THR A 22 21.64 -1.17 15.36
N GLN A 23 21.31 -1.73 16.53
CA GLN A 23 19.98 -2.31 16.80
C GLN A 23 18.89 -1.23 16.82
N THR A 24 19.16 -0.09 17.46
CA THR A 24 18.21 1.04 17.52
C THR A 24 17.92 1.57 16.13
N LEU A 25 18.94 1.72 15.29
CA LEU A 25 18.77 2.16 13.91
C LEU A 25 17.94 1.17 13.09
N ALA A 26 18.13 -0.13 13.28
CA ALA A 26 17.34 -1.16 12.60
C ALA A 26 15.85 -1.09 12.99
N VAL A 27 15.56 -0.97 14.30
CA VAL A 27 14.19 -0.84 14.81
C VAL A 27 13.55 0.46 14.32
N PHE A 28 14.29 1.57 14.32
CA PHE A 28 13.81 2.85 13.82
C PHE A 28 13.43 2.75 12.33
N ILE A 29 14.31 2.22 11.48
CA ILE A 29 14.04 2.04 10.04
C ILE A 29 12.85 1.10 9.80
N ALA A 30 12.66 0.07 10.62
CA ALA A 30 11.51 -0.83 10.52
C ALA A 30 10.17 -0.14 10.85
N GLY A 31 10.17 0.84 11.75
CA GLY A 31 8.96 1.59 12.14
C GLY A 31 8.54 2.70 11.16
N ILE A 32 9.39 3.06 10.20
CA ILE A 32 9.13 4.14 9.23
C ILE A 32 8.20 3.66 8.10
N GLN A 33 7.40 4.59 7.55
CA GLN A 33 6.59 4.36 6.34
C GLN A 33 7.45 3.81 5.18
N SER A 34 6.90 2.89 4.40
CA SER A 34 7.58 2.18 3.30
C SER A 34 8.42 3.10 2.42
N ASP A 35 7.84 4.23 2.00
CA ASP A 35 8.43 5.11 0.99
C ASP A 35 9.66 5.85 1.55
N ILE A 36 9.58 6.27 2.82
CA ILE A 36 10.69 6.94 3.51
C ILE A 36 11.80 5.91 3.84
N ARG A 37 11.41 4.69 4.22
CA ARG A 37 12.37 3.59 4.47
C ARG A 37 13.15 3.23 3.21
N LEU A 38 12.49 3.20 2.05
CA LEU A 38 13.14 2.91 0.77
C LEU A 38 14.22 3.95 0.47
N ILE A 39 13.88 5.24 0.60
CA ILE A 39 14.85 6.34 0.39
C ILE A 39 16.06 6.16 1.32
N LEU A 40 15.83 5.89 2.61
CA LEU A 40 16.90 5.70 3.59
C LEU A 40 17.79 4.48 3.28
N LYS A 41 17.23 3.40 2.75
CA LYS A 41 18.01 2.22 2.31
C LYS A 41 18.83 2.53 1.06
N ALA A 42 18.24 3.19 0.07
CA ALA A 42 18.91 3.61 -1.17
C ALA A 42 20.08 4.57 -0.91
N THR A 43 20.02 5.40 0.12
CA THR A 43 21.17 6.26 0.49
C THR A 43 22.38 5.52 1.07
N LYS A 44 22.23 4.24 1.45
CA LYS A 44 23.31 3.43 2.04
C LYS A 44 24.08 2.59 1.03
N VAL A 45 23.64 2.54 -0.22
CA VAL A 45 24.31 1.76 -1.27
C VAL A 45 25.32 2.62 -2.05
N PRO A 46 26.48 2.04 -2.41
CA PRO A 46 27.57 2.76 -3.07
C PRO A 46 27.31 3.08 -4.55
N THR A 47 26.40 2.37 -5.21
CA THR A 47 26.14 2.51 -6.64
C THR A 47 24.67 2.78 -6.93
N PHE A 48 24.42 3.44 -8.07
CA PHE A 48 23.07 3.75 -8.52
C PHE A 48 22.30 2.48 -8.91
N GLU A 49 22.98 1.53 -9.56
CA GLU A 49 22.41 0.26 -9.99
C GLU A 49 21.89 -0.57 -8.82
N GLU A 50 22.63 -0.59 -7.70
CA GLU A 50 22.19 -1.27 -6.47
C GLU A 50 21.00 -0.56 -5.81
N ALA A 51 20.96 0.78 -5.86
CA ALA A 51 19.82 1.55 -5.36
C ALA A 51 18.55 1.27 -6.16
N VAL A 52 18.66 1.18 -7.50
CA VAL A 52 17.56 0.81 -8.39
C VAL A 52 17.08 -0.61 -8.11
N PHE A 53 18.01 -1.57 -7.96
CA PHE A 53 17.66 -2.95 -7.63
C PHE A 53 16.88 -3.05 -6.30
N LEU A 54 17.34 -2.35 -5.26
CA LEU A 54 16.66 -2.29 -3.96
C LEU A 54 15.24 -1.72 -4.05
N ALA A 55 15.05 -0.65 -4.85
CA ALA A 55 13.74 -0.05 -5.06
C ALA A 55 12.76 -1.01 -5.72
N VAL A 56 13.19 -1.71 -6.78
CA VAL A 56 12.35 -2.67 -7.49
C VAL A 56 11.92 -3.83 -6.58
N GLU A 57 12.84 -4.36 -5.76
CA GLU A 57 12.52 -5.46 -4.83
C GLU A 57 11.55 -5.00 -3.72
N GLU A 58 11.70 -3.77 -3.22
CA GLU A 58 10.82 -3.24 -2.16
C GLU A 58 9.43 -2.84 -2.69
N GLU A 59 9.32 -2.42 -3.95
CA GLU A 59 8.03 -2.21 -4.62
C GLU A 59 7.24 -3.51 -4.78
N LYS A 60 7.89 -4.61 -5.19
CA LYS A 60 7.23 -5.93 -5.28
C LYS A 60 6.64 -6.39 -3.94
N LEU A 61 7.34 -6.12 -2.84
CA LEU A 61 6.87 -6.47 -1.49
C LEU A 61 5.69 -5.59 -1.04
N ASN A 62 5.57 -4.38 -1.60
CA ASN A 62 4.48 -3.45 -1.34
C ASN A 62 3.39 -3.48 -2.42
N GLU A 63 3.47 -4.39 -3.39
CA GLU A 63 2.34 -4.68 -4.28
C GLU A 63 1.17 -5.08 -3.41
N LYS A 64 0.23 -4.13 -3.24
CA LYS A 64 -1.06 -4.45 -2.67
C LYS A 64 -1.66 -5.54 -3.56
N PRO A 65 -2.32 -6.55 -2.98
CA PRO A 65 -3.03 -7.52 -3.78
C PRO A 65 -3.95 -6.73 -4.70
N GLU A 66 -3.67 -6.77 -6.00
CA GLU A 66 -4.58 -6.27 -6.99
C GLU A 66 -5.88 -7.03 -6.71
N TYR A 67 -6.92 -6.33 -6.28
CA TYR A 67 -8.22 -6.95 -6.10
C TYR A 67 -8.58 -7.46 -7.48
N LYS A 68 -8.38 -8.76 -7.71
CA LYS A 68 -8.82 -9.41 -8.92
C LYS A 68 -10.34 -9.30 -8.90
N THR A 69 -10.85 -8.28 -9.56
CA THR A 69 -12.24 -8.19 -10.04
C THR A 69 -12.42 -9.20 -11.18
N ASP A 70 -12.00 -10.45 -10.93
CA ASP A 70 -12.41 -11.55 -11.78
C ASP A 70 -13.82 -11.99 -11.38
N THR A 71 -14.50 -12.61 -12.33
CA THR A 71 -15.88 -13.04 -12.16
C THR A 71 -16.00 -14.06 -11.03
N ASP A 72 -14.98 -14.89 -10.80
CA ASP A 72 -15.00 -15.96 -9.80
C ASP A 72 -14.94 -15.42 -8.36
N PHE A 73 -14.17 -14.36 -8.12
CA PHE A 73 -14.09 -13.64 -6.85
C PHE A 73 -15.43 -12.99 -6.51
N ILE A 74 -16.02 -12.29 -7.49
CA ILE A 74 -17.34 -11.65 -7.36
C ILE A 74 -18.39 -12.72 -7.02
N ASN A 75 -18.45 -13.80 -7.80
CA ASN A 75 -19.42 -14.89 -7.60
C ASN A 75 -19.26 -15.55 -6.22
N THR A 76 -18.02 -15.76 -5.76
CA THR A 76 -17.73 -16.35 -4.45
C THR A 76 -18.18 -15.45 -3.31
N TYR A 77 -17.95 -14.14 -3.42
CA TYR A 77 -18.36 -13.16 -2.40
C TYR A 77 -19.89 -13.06 -2.30
N VAL A 78 -20.57 -13.04 -3.44
CA VAL A 78 -22.04 -13.02 -3.56
C VAL A 78 -22.68 -14.26 -2.91
N ASN A 79 -22.19 -15.44 -3.27
CA ASN A 79 -22.72 -16.70 -2.77
C ASN A 79 -22.55 -16.85 -1.25
N ARG A 80 -21.45 -16.33 -0.68
CA ARG A 80 -21.19 -16.38 0.77
C ARG A 80 -22.19 -15.55 1.57
N ASN A 81 -22.59 -14.39 1.06
CA ASN A 81 -23.42 -13.44 1.80
C ASN A 81 -24.93 -13.61 1.53
N LYS A 82 -25.35 -14.52 0.64
CA LYS A 82 -26.75 -14.70 0.21
C LYS A 82 -27.39 -13.37 -0.25
N THR A 83 -26.59 -12.48 -0.79
CA THR A 83 -27.02 -11.17 -1.27
C THR A 83 -27.19 -11.20 -2.78
N GLU A 84 -28.21 -10.56 -3.31
CA GLU A 84 -28.29 -10.30 -4.75
C GLU A 84 -27.19 -9.28 -5.13
N PRO A 85 -26.30 -9.61 -6.07
CA PRO A 85 -25.26 -8.69 -6.53
C PRO A 85 -25.89 -7.55 -7.33
N VAL A 86 -25.68 -6.33 -6.83
CA VAL A 86 -26.02 -5.10 -7.53
C VAL A 86 -24.72 -4.38 -7.86
N PHE A 87 -24.48 -4.15 -9.15
CA PHE A 87 -23.37 -3.32 -9.61
C PHE A 87 -23.82 -1.86 -9.63
N VAL A 88 -23.07 -0.99 -8.96
CA VAL A 88 -23.34 0.43 -8.93
C VAL A 88 -22.23 1.16 -9.70
N THR A 89 -22.57 1.75 -10.85
CA THR A 89 -21.65 2.59 -11.63
C THR A 89 -21.86 4.06 -11.26
N TRP A 90 -20.78 4.84 -11.25
CA TRP A 90 -20.81 6.26 -10.88
C TRP A 90 -20.45 7.10 -12.10
N ASN A 91 -21.42 7.82 -12.67
CA ASN A 91 -21.28 8.51 -13.97
C ASN A 91 -20.71 7.59 -15.09
N GLY A 92 -20.93 6.29 -14.97
CA GLY A 92 -20.20 5.26 -15.71
C GLY A 92 -20.94 4.77 -16.94
N GLU A 93 -21.24 5.65 -17.90
CA GLU A 93 -21.86 5.20 -19.16
C GLU A 93 -20.94 4.23 -19.93
N THR A 94 -19.64 4.45 -19.84
CA THR A 94 -18.60 3.54 -20.38
C THR A 94 -18.57 2.23 -19.60
N ASP A 95 -18.63 2.28 -18.27
CA ASP A 95 -18.62 1.09 -17.41
C ASP A 95 -19.85 0.22 -17.66
N LYS A 96 -21.03 0.85 -17.84
CA LYS A 96 -22.26 0.17 -18.25
C LYS A 96 -22.10 -0.56 -19.58
N LYS A 97 -21.44 0.04 -20.57
CA LYS A 97 -21.16 -0.61 -21.86
C LYS A 97 -20.19 -1.77 -21.72
N ILE A 98 -19.19 -1.68 -20.84
CA ILE A 98 -18.23 -2.76 -20.57
C ILE A 98 -18.93 -3.91 -19.83
N LEU A 99 -19.69 -3.62 -18.78
CA LEU A 99 -20.41 -4.62 -17.99
C LEU A 99 -21.49 -5.35 -18.81
N ASN A 100 -22.20 -4.65 -19.69
CA ASN A 100 -23.12 -5.28 -20.64
C ASN A 100 -22.40 -6.23 -21.60
N LYS A 101 -21.18 -5.89 -22.07
CA LYS A 101 -20.38 -6.77 -22.93
C LYS A 101 -19.88 -8.02 -22.21
N LEU A 102 -19.71 -7.95 -20.89
CA LEU A 102 -19.29 -9.09 -20.06
C LEU A 102 -20.45 -10.08 -19.81
N ASN A 103 -21.67 -9.78 -20.26
CA ASN A 103 -22.86 -10.65 -20.15
C ASN A 103 -23.09 -11.16 -18.72
N LEU A 104 -22.90 -10.27 -17.75
CA LEU A 104 -23.11 -10.57 -16.33
C LEU A 104 -24.60 -10.42 -16.00
N ASP A 105 -25.21 -11.45 -15.43
CA ASP A 105 -26.64 -11.49 -15.07
C ASP A 105 -26.90 -10.77 -13.73
N TYR A 106 -26.55 -9.49 -13.67
CA TYR A 106 -26.59 -8.68 -12.45
C TYR A 106 -27.35 -7.38 -12.62
N VAL A 107 -28.01 -6.93 -11.54
CA VAL A 107 -28.73 -5.65 -11.54
C VAL A 107 -27.70 -4.51 -11.59
N LEU A 108 -27.73 -3.73 -12.68
CA LEU A 108 -26.84 -2.58 -12.87
C LEU A 108 -27.57 -1.27 -12.55
N LEU A 109 -27.16 -0.61 -11.47
CA LEU A 109 -27.58 0.73 -11.09
C LEU A 109 -26.54 1.73 -11.58
N ASN A 110 -26.96 2.78 -12.30
CA ASN A 110 -26.08 3.89 -12.65
C ASN A 110 -26.48 5.12 -11.83
N ILE A 111 -25.62 5.52 -10.90
CA ILE A 111 -25.81 6.74 -10.13
C ILE A 111 -25.14 7.86 -10.92
N THR A 112 -25.92 8.89 -11.24
CA THR A 112 -25.40 10.10 -11.87
C THR A 112 -25.24 11.16 -10.79
N THR A 113 -24.01 11.61 -10.58
CA THR A 113 -23.72 12.66 -9.60
C THR A 113 -23.22 13.89 -10.31
N TYR A 114 -23.69 15.04 -9.81
CA TYR A 114 -23.31 16.33 -10.32
C TYR A 114 -22.62 17.09 -9.20
N ASP A 115 -21.49 17.71 -9.51
CA ASP A 115 -20.95 18.77 -8.67
C ASP A 115 -21.78 20.04 -8.96
N VAL A 116 -22.89 20.17 -8.22
CA VAL A 116 -23.86 21.26 -8.41
C VAL A 116 -23.23 22.62 -8.09
N HIS A 117 -22.17 22.64 -7.27
CA HIS A 117 -21.59 23.85 -6.72
C HIS A 117 -20.13 24.09 -7.14
N LEU A 118 -19.51 23.18 -7.91
CA LEU A 118 -18.11 23.21 -8.34
C LEU A 118 -17.13 23.34 -7.16
N ASP A 119 -17.49 22.77 -6.01
CA ASP A 119 -16.76 22.85 -4.75
C ASP A 119 -16.24 21.48 -4.27
N ASN A 120 -16.29 20.46 -5.15
CA ASN A 120 -16.02 19.05 -4.84
C ASN A 120 -17.01 18.41 -3.85
N ASN A 121 -18.17 19.04 -3.57
CA ASN A 121 -19.27 18.39 -2.85
C ASN A 121 -20.29 17.80 -3.83
N TYR A 122 -20.17 16.49 -4.06
CA TYR A 122 -21.07 15.78 -4.96
C TYR A 122 -22.39 15.41 -4.27
N VAL A 123 -23.50 15.80 -4.88
CA VAL A 123 -24.84 15.43 -4.42
C VAL A 123 -25.35 14.25 -5.25
N ILE A 124 -25.81 13.21 -4.56
CA ILE A 124 -26.53 12.08 -5.16
C ILE A 124 -27.98 12.53 -5.38
N ARG A 125 -28.47 12.45 -6.62
CA ARG A 125 -29.89 12.65 -6.96
C ARG A 125 -30.51 11.35 -7.44
#